data_AF-A0A8S3A1M0-F1
#
_entry.id   AF-A0A8S3A1M0-F1
#
_cell.length_a   1.000
_cell.length_b   1.000
_cell.length_c   1.000
_cell.angle_alpha   90.00
_cell.angle_beta   90.00
_cell.angle_gamma   90.00
#
_symmetry.space_group_name_H-M   'P 1'
#
loop_
_entity.id
_entity.type
_entity.pdbx_description
1 polymer ?
#
loop_
_entity_poly.entity_id
_entity_poly.type
_entity_poly.pdbx_seq_one_letter_code
_entity_poly.pdbx_strand_id
1 'polypeptide(L)' 'QLNSSKCFILHRQIDYLSHTVSQFGVKPNKEKIQAIMNLREPTTLAAANKFLGGMSWYRKFLPQFASVAAPIISVTNLTK' A
#
# COMPACT_ATOMS: atom_id res chain seq x y z
N GLN A 1 -5.80 20.24 -21.20
CA GLN A 1 -5.14 19.36 -22.19
C GLN A 1 -4.67 18.09 -21.51
N LEU A 2 -4.69 16.96 -22.21
CA LEU A 2 -4.23 15.66 -21.69
C LEU A 2 -2.69 15.59 -21.75
N ASN A 3 -2.04 14.99 -20.75
CA ASN A 3 -0.59 14.80 -20.78
C ASN A 3 -0.26 13.53 -21.59
N SER A 4 0.06 13.70 -22.89
CA SER A 4 0.32 12.59 -23.81
C SER A 4 1.40 11.63 -23.32
N SER A 5 2.45 12.13 -22.65
CA SER A 5 3.54 11.31 -22.12
C SER A 5 3.13 10.39 -20.96
N LYS A 6 1.99 10.66 -20.32
CA LYS A 6 1.41 9.83 -19.25
C LYS A 6 0.21 8.99 -19.73
N CYS A 7 -0.12 9.05 -21.01
CA CYS A 7 -1.24 8.32 -21.58
C CYS A 7 -0.76 7.00 -22.18
N PHE A 8 -1.32 5.90 -21.70
CA PHE A 8 -1.02 4.56 -22.21
C PHE A 8 -2.32 3.99 -22.77
N ILE A 9 -2.37 3.85 -24.10
CA ILE A 9 -3.58 3.43 -24.83
C ILE A 9 -3.37 2.01 -25.35
N LEU A 10 -4.40 1.15 -25.28
CA LEU A 10 -4.37 -0.25 -25.74
C LEU A 10 -3.23 -1.11 -25.13
N HIS A 11 -2.84 -0.84 -23.88
CA HIS A 11 -1.83 -1.63 -23.16
C HIS A 11 -2.45 -2.83 -22.44
N ARG A 12 -1.77 -3.99 -22.46
CA ARG A 12 -2.21 -5.21 -21.75
C ARG A 12 -2.05 -5.12 -20.23
N GLN A 13 -1.15 -4.26 -19.78
CA GLN A 13 -0.84 -4.02 -18.37
C GLN A 13 -0.44 -2.54 -18.19
N ILE A 14 -0.88 -1.94 -17.10
CA ILE A 14 -0.54 -0.56 -16.74
C ILE A 14 -0.37 -0.42 -15.23
N ASP A 15 0.61 0.39 -14.81
CA ASP A 15 0.75 0.80 -13.43
C ASP A 15 -0.07 2.06 -13.15
N TYR A 16 -0.98 1.96 -12.19
CA TYR A 16 -1.90 3.02 -11.81
C TYR A 16 -2.19 2.99 -10.31
N LEU A 17 -2.05 4.14 -9.64
CA LEU A 17 -2.31 4.31 -8.20
C LEU A 17 -1.68 3.23 -7.30
N SER A 18 -0.38 2.96 -7.50
CA SER A 18 0.39 1.95 -6.76
C SER A 18 -0.06 0.50 -6.99
N HIS A 19 -0.84 0.27 -8.03
CA HIS A 19 -1.26 -1.05 -8.46
C HIS A 19 -0.87 -1.28 -9.92
N THR A 20 -0.72 -2.54 -10.26
CA THR A 20 -0.59 -3.03 -11.62
C THR A 20 -1.94 -3.59 -12.04
N VAL A 21 -2.55 -3.00 -13.06
CA VAL A 21 -3.82 -3.46 -13.66
C VAL A 21 -3.49 -4.26 -14.90
N SER A 22 -4.07 -5.46 -15.02
CA SER A 22 -3.88 -6.35 -16.16
C SER A 22 -5.15 -7.14 -16.43
N GLN A 23 -5.16 -7.93 -17.50
CA GLN A 23 -6.23 -8.90 -17.78
C GLN A 23 -6.47 -9.91 -16.64
N PHE A 24 -5.47 -10.16 -15.79
CA PHE A 24 -5.56 -11.06 -14.64
C PHE A 24 -6.11 -10.37 -13.37
N GLY A 25 -6.54 -9.10 -13.50
CA GLY A 25 -7.03 -8.27 -12.40
C GLY A 25 -5.99 -7.26 -11.90
N VAL A 26 -6.25 -6.75 -10.70
CA VAL A 26 -5.46 -5.70 -10.04
C VAL A 26 -4.53 -6.36 -9.03
N LYS A 27 -3.24 -6.02 -9.07
CA LYS A 27 -2.23 -6.46 -8.10
C LYS A 27 -1.49 -5.26 -7.54
N PRO A 28 -0.95 -5.31 -6.32
CA PRO A 28 -0.08 -4.23 -5.85
C PRO A 28 1.16 -4.15 -6.73
N ASN A 29 1.62 -2.94 -7.03
CA ASN A 29 2.82 -2.75 -7.82
C ASN A 29 4.06 -3.25 -7.04
N LYS A 30 4.93 -4.02 -7.70
CA LYS A 30 6.10 -4.66 -7.07
C LYS A 30 7.09 -3.65 -6.49
N GLU A 31 7.33 -2.53 -7.17
CA GLU A 31 8.24 -1.49 -6.70
C GLU A 31 7.70 -0.82 -5.44
N LYS A 32 6.39 -0.60 -5.38
CA LYS A 32 5.73 -0.05 -4.19
C LYS A 32 5.78 -1.02 -3.01
N ILE A 33 5.60 -2.31 -3.25
CA ILE A 33 5.81 -3.34 -2.21
C ILE A 33 7.27 -3.31 -1.74
N GLN A 34 8.24 -3.31 -2.64
CA GLN A 34 9.66 -3.32 -2.28
C GLN A 34 10.04 -2.09 -1.45
N ALA A 35 9.52 -0.93 -1.80
CA ALA A 35 9.73 0.29 -1.03
C ALA A 35 9.20 0.15 0.41
N ILE A 36 8.05 -0.50 0.60
CA ILE A 36 7.47 -0.76 1.93
C ILE A 36 8.33 -1.76 2.71
N MET A 37 8.80 -2.83 2.06
CA MET A 37 9.67 -3.84 2.68
C MET A 37 11.02 -3.25 3.13
N ASN A 38 11.50 -2.21 2.45
CA ASN A 38 12.74 -1.52 2.78
C ASN A 38 12.55 -0.39 3.81
N LEU A 39 11.31 -0.12 4.26
CA LEU A 39 11.09 0.89 5.29
C LEU A 39 11.74 0.44 6.61
N ARG A 40 12.35 1.40 7.30
CA ARG A 40 12.82 1.17 8.67
C ARG A 40 11.64 0.91 9.59
N GLU A 41 11.84 0.02 10.55
CA GLU A 41 10.86 -0.26 11.60
C GLU A 41 10.47 1.03 12.35
N PRO A 42 9.16 1.31 12.52
CA PRO A 42 8.71 2.51 13.21
C PRO A 42 9.08 2.45 14.68
N THR A 43 9.87 3.42 15.15
CA THR A 43 10.30 3.52 16.56
C THR A 43 9.43 4.46 17.39
N THR A 44 8.49 5.18 16.77
CA THR A 44 7.61 6.14 17.43
C THR A 44 6.14 5.83 17.14
N LEU A 45 5.26 6.21 18.06
CA LEU A 45 3.81 6.01 17.93
C LEU A 45 3.24 6.72 16.68
N ALA A 46 3.76 7.92 16.36
CA ALA A 46 3.40 8.63 15.14
C ALA A 46 3.84 7.89 13.86
N ALA A 47 5.04 7.31 13.86
CA ALA A 47 5.53 6.52 12.73
C ALA A 47 4.73 5.22 12.56
N ALA A 48 4.37 4.56 13.67
CA ALA A 48 3.52 3.37 13.67
C ALA A 48 2.13 3.67 13.10
N ASN A 49 1.49 4.77 13.50
CA ASN A 49 0.22 5.24 12.95
C ASN A 49 0.31 5.52 11.44
N LYS A 50 1.38 6.21 11.01
CA LYS A 50 1.60 6.50 9.58
C LYS A 50 1.80 5.22 8.77
N PHE A 51 2.59 4.28 9.28
CA PHE A 51 2.82 2.99 8.66
C PHE A 51 1.50 2.21 8.52
N LEU A 52 0.74 2.08 9.61
CA LEU A 52 -0.54 1.39 9.62
C LEU A 52 -1.54 2.02 8.63
N GLY A 53 -1.62 3.35 8.58
CA GLY A 53 -2.43 4.09 7.61
C GLY A 53 -2.02 3.77 6.16
N GLY A 54 -0.71 3.70 5.88
CA GLY A 54 -0.20 3.28 4.57
C GLY A 54 -0.56 1.84 4.21
N MET A 55 -0.40 0.91 5.16
CA MET A 55 -0.72 -0.50 4.95
C MET A 55 -2.21 -0.76 4.73
N SER A 56 -3.08 0.09 5.27
CA SER A 56 -4.52 0.02 5.05
C SER A 56 -4.93 0.15 3.58
N TRP A 57 -4.11 0.83 2.75
CA TRP A 57 -4.31 0.93 1.30
C TRP A 57 -4.28 -0.44 0.61
N TYR A 58 -3.45 -1.36 1.11
CA TYR A 58 -3.26 -2.70 0.55
C TYR A 58 -4.08 -3.78 1.25
N ARG A 59 -4.98 -3.42 2.18
CA ARG A 59 -5.76 -4.37 3.00
C ARG A 59 -6.49 -5.45 2.19
N LYS A 60 -6.94 -5.14 0.96
CA LYS A 60 -7.65 -6.08 0.08
C LYS A 60 -6.78 -7.25 -0.39
N PHE A 61 -5.46 -7.08 -0.36
CA PHE A 61 -4.48 -8.09 -0.79
C PHE A 61 -3.83 -8.82 0.38
N LEU A 62 -4.10 -8.39 1.62
CA LEU A 62 -3.50 -8.94 2.83
C LEU A 62 -4.54 -9.80 3.56
N PRO A 63 -4.40 -11.13 3.54
CA PRO A 63 -5.30 -11.99 4.30
C PRO A 63 -5.17 -11.69 5.79
N GLN A 64 -6.30 -11.62 6.49
CA GLN A 64 -6.35 -11.41 7.95
C GLN A 64 -5.62 -10.12 8.41
N PHE A 65 -5.69 -9.05 7.60
CA PHE A 65 -5.02 -7.78 7.90
C PHE A 65 -5.27 -7.27 9.34
N ALA A 66 -6.51 -7.38 9.83
CA ALA A 66 -6.86 -6.94 11.18
C ALA A 66 -6.08 -7.71 12.27
N SER A 67 -5.96 -9.03 12.14
CA SER A 67 -5.21 -9.88 13.08
C SER A 67 -3.72 -9.56 13.07
N VAL A 68 -3.15 -9.34 11.89
CA VAL A 68 -1.72 -8.99 11.74
C VAL A 68 -1.44 -7.57 12.27
N ALA A 69 -2.36 -6.63 12.04
CA ALA A 69 -2.22 -5.25 12.49
C ALA A 69 -2.57 -5.05 13.98
N ALA A 70 -3.28 -5.98 14.62
CA ALA A 70 -3.70 -5.90 16.01
C ALA A 70 -2.61 -5.47 17.01
N PRO A 71 -1.39 -6.05 17.01
CA PRO A 71 -0.33 -5.62 17.94
C PRO A 71 0.14 -4.18 17.71
N ILE A 72 0.08 -3.69 16.46
CA ILE A 72 0.44 -2.31 16.13
C ILE A 72 -0.71 -1.36 16.52
N ILE A 73 -1.95 -1.80 16.33
CA ILE A 73 -3.17 -1.08 16.70
C ILE A 73 -3.28 -0.90 18.21
N SER A 74 -2.93 -1.93 19.00
CA SER A 74 -2.99 -1.84 20.47
C SER A 74 -2.03 -0.80 21.03
N VAL A 75 -0.85 -0.62 20.42
CA VAL A 75 0.12 0.39 20.87
C VAL A 75 -0.21 1.80 20.36
N THR A 76 -1.04 1.93 19.32
CA THR A 76 -1.42 3.23 18.74
C THR A 76 -2.75 3.79 19.28
N ASN A 77 -3.67 2.94 19.76
CA ASN A 77 -4.96 3.36 20.34
C ASN A 77 -4.88 3.89 21.78
N LEU A 78 -3.70 3.91 22.41
CA LEU A 78 -3.50 4.45 23.78
C LEU A 78 -3.50 5.99 23.85
N THR A 79 -3.67 6.68 22.72
CA THR A 79 -3.67 8.16 22.61
C THR A 79 -5.03 8.76 22.26
N LYS A 80 -6.14 8.15 22.69
CA LYS A 80 -7.46 8.78 22.65
C LYS A 80 -7.92 9.20 24.03
#